data_AF-A0A0C3JTH1-F1
#
_entry.id   AF-A0A0C3JTH1-F1
#
_cell.length_a   1.000
_cell.length_b   1.000
_cell.length_c   1.000
_cell.angle_alpha   90.00
_cell.angle_beta   90.00
_cell.angle_gamma   90.00
#
_symmetry.space_group_name_H-M   'P 1'
#
loop_
_entity.id
_entity.type
_entity.pdbx_description
1 polymer ?
#
loop_
_entity_poly.entity_id
_entity_poly.type
_entity_poly.pdbx_seq_one_letter_code
_entity_poly.pdbx_strand_id
1 'polypeptide(L)'
;MNKLAAARVVLVALEKQEQKLLEQLCSVRVAARAQRAKVEKLIKRLPTLPIKRFPNELLLRVFELVVHPADFPRPPTVQLDYKKCLAVVSRPWRTLVLDLPTLWFTIEVKPARGDE
;
A
#
# COMPACT_ATOMS: atom_id res chain seq x y z
N MET A 1 23.73 -20.40 -46.28
CA MET A 1 22.50 -20.40 -45.45
C MET A 1 21.76 -19.09 -45.65
N ASN A 2 20.44 -19.15 -45.90
CA ASN A 2 19.63 -17.95 -46.13
C ASN A 2 19.27 -17.28 -44.80
N LYS A 3 19.90 -16.14 -44.48
CA LYS A 3 19.72 -15.40 -43.21
C LYS A 3 18.26 -15.04 -42.94
N LEU A 4 17.47 -14.77 -43.98
CA LEU A 4 16.04 -14.49 -43.88
C LEU A 4 15.24 -15.69 -43.38
N ALA A 5 15.57 -16.89 -43.86
CA ALA A 5 14.91 -18.12 -43.43
C ALA A 5 15.20 -18.40 -41.94
N ALA A 6 16.45 -18.20 -41.50
CA ALA A 6 16.82 -18.36 -40.10
C ALA A 6 16.10 -17.35 -39.18
N ALA A 7 16.02 -16.07 -39.59
CA ALA A 7 15.32 -15.04 -38.82
C ALA A 7 13.81 -15.33 -38.67
N ARG A 8 13.17 -15.85 -39.73
CA ARG A 8 11.75 -16.24 -39.69
C ARG A 8 11.48 -17.40 -38.73
N VAL A 9 12.36 -18.40 -38.68
CA VAL A 9 12.24 -19.53 -37.74
C VAL A 9 12.34 -19.04 -36.29
N VAL A 10 13.30 -18.13 -36.01
CA VAL A 10 13.44 -17.54 -34.67
C VAL A 10 12.22 -16.72 -34.29
N LEU A 11 11.68 -15.91 -35.20
CA LEU A 11 10.48 -15.12 -34.95
C LEU A 11 9.28 -16.00 -34.56
N VAL A 12 9.01 -17.05 -35.32
CA VAL A 12 7.90 -17.99 -35.02
C VAL A 12 8.10 -18.67 -33.67
N ALA A 13 9.35 -19.01 -33.31
CA ALA A 13 9.64 -19.59 -32.01
C ALA A 13 9.35 -18.62 -30.85
N LEU A 14 9.70 -17.33 -31.01
CA LEU A 14 9.43 -16.29 -30.03
C LEU A 14 7.94 -15.99 -29.87
N GLU A 15 7.19 -15.88 -30.97
CA GLU A 15 5.73 -15.68 -30.94
C GLU A 15 5.02 -16.85 -30.22
N LYS A 16 5.47 -18.08 -30.48
CA LYS A 16 4.97 -19.27 -29.77
C LYS A 16 5.29 -19.24 -28.28
N GLN A 17 6.46 -18.73 -27.90
CA GLN A 17 6.86 -18.58 -26.51
C GLN A 17 6.04 -17.49 -25.80
N GLU A 18 5.79 -16.36 -26.45
CA GLU A 18 4.93 -15.29 -25.94
C GLU A 18 3.54 -15.82 -25.63
N GLN A 19 2.92 -16.53 -26.57
CA GLN A 19 1.60 -17.11 -26.38
C GLN A 19 1.54 -18.04 -25.16
N LYS A 20 2.55 -18.90 -24.99
CA LYS A 20 2.65 -19.80 -23.82
C LYS A 20 2.78 -19.03 -22.51
N LEU A 21 3.55 -17.94 -22.48
CA LEU A 21 3.71 -17.10 -21.30
C LEU A 21 2.41 -16.39 -20.92
N LEU A 22 1.63 -15.93 -21.91
CA LEU A 22 0.33 -15.32 -21.68
C LEU A 22 -0.68 -16.32 -21.08
N GLU A 23 -0.71 -17.55 -21.58
CA GLU A 23 -1.53 -18.62 -21.03
C GLU A 23 -1.16 -18.92 -19.56
N GLN A 24 0.14 -19.04 -19.28
CA GLN A 24 0.63 -19.22 -17.91
C GLN A 24 0.24 -18.04 -17.01
N LEU A 25 0.42 -16.80 -17.47
CA LEU A 25 0.04 -15.61 -16.70
C LEU A 25 -1.46 -15.58 -16.40
N CYS A 26 -2.29 -15.92 -17.37
CA CYS A 26 -3.74 -16.04 -17.19
C CYS A 26 -4.07 -17.09 -16.12
N SER A 27 -3.46 -18.28 -16.20
CA SER A 27 -3.68 -19.35 -15.20
C SER A 27 -3.31 -18.90 -13.78
N VAL A 28 -2.16 -18.22 -13.62
CA VAL A 28 -1.70 -17.69 -12.34
C VAL A 28 -2.64 -16.62 -11.81
N ARG A 29 -3.12 -15.72 -12.68
CA ARG A 29 -4.09 -14.67 -12.28
C ARG A 29 -5.41 -15.26 -11.81
N VAL A 30 -5.92 -16.30 -12.46
CA VAL A 30 -7.14 -17.00 -12.03
C VAL A 30 -6.91 -17.67 -10.67
N ALA A 31 -5.81 -18.41 -10.51
CA ALA A 31 -5.47 -19.05 -9.24
C ALA A 31 -5.29 -18.04 -8.10
N ALA A 32 -4.60 -16.92 -8.37
CA ALA A 32 -4.41 -15.84 -7.40
C ALA A 32 -5.74 -15.19 -7.00
N ARG A 33 -6.67 -14.97 -7.94
CA ARG A 33 -8.02 -14.47 -7.64
C ARG A 33 -8.79 -15.43 -6.75
N ALA A 34 -8.76 -16.72 -7.05
CA ALA A 34 -9.40 -17.76 -6.24
C ALA A 34 -8.83 -17.80 -4.81
N GLN A 35 -7.49 -17.73 -4.67
CA GLN A 35 -6.84 -17.70 -3.36
C GLN A 35 -7.17 -16.42 -2.58
N ARG A 36 -7.15 -15.24 -3.21
CA ARG A 36 -7.57 -13.98 -2.57
C ARG A 36 -9.00 -14.07 -2.06
N ALA A 37 -9.92 -14.64 -2.85
CA ALA A 37 -11.30 -14.85 -2.42
C ALA A 37 -11.40 -15.82 -1.23
N LYS A 38 -10.57 -16.87 -1.19
CA LYS A 38 -10.48 -17.79 -0.05
C LYS A 38 -9.96 -17.09 1.21
N VAL A 39 -8.89 -16.30 1.09
CA VAL A 39 -8.34 -15.48 2.18
C VAL A 39 -9.40 -14.53 2.72
N GLU A 40 -10.12 -13.82 1.86
CA GLU A 40 -11.18 -12.89 2.28
C GLU A 40 -12.31 -13.62 3.04
N LYS A 41 -12.72 -14.81 2.58
CA LYS A 41 -13.70 -15.65 3.30
C LYS A 41 -13.18 -16.08 4.68
N LEU A 42 -11.89 -16.42 4.80
CA LEU A 42 -11.28 -16.78 6.08
C LEU A 42 -11.20 -15.58 7.02
N ILE A 43 -10.83 -14.40 6.51
CA ILE A 43 -10.81 -13.14 7.27
C ILE A 43 -12.20 -12.82 7.82
N LYS A 44 -13.26 -12.99 7.02
CA LYS A 44 -14.65 -12.79 7.46
C LYS A 44 -15.10 -13.76 8.56
N ARG A 45 -14.49 -14.94 8.65
CA ARG A 45 -14.76 -15.95 9.68
C ARG A 45 -13.95 -15.75 10.95
N LEU A 46 -12.87 -14.99 10.89
CA LEU A 46 -12.14 -14.64 12.10
C LEU A 46 -13.07 -13.81 13.00
N PRO A 47 -13.12 -14.09 14.32
CA PRO A 47 -13.79 -13.19 15.25
C PRO A 47 -13.20 -11.81 15.02
N THR A 48 -14.05 -10.83 14.71
CA THR A 48 -13.63 -9.47 14.39
C THR A 48 -12.68 -9.00 15.49
N LEU A 49 -11.39 -8.88 15.16
CA LEU A 49 -10.42 -8.25 16.06
C LEU A 49 -11.04 -6.91 16.48
N PRO A 50 -11.13 -6.60 17.79
CA PRO A 50 -11.85 -5.42 18.30
C PRO A 50 -11.42 -4.10 17.64
N ILE A 51 -10.20 -4.07 17.09
CA ILE A 51 -9.63 -2.90 16.41
C ILE A 51 -10.44 -2.52 15.15
N LYS A 52 -11.06 -3.47 14.42
CA LYS A 52 -11.94 -3.13 13.29
C LYS A 52 -13.30 -2.57 13.72
N ARG A 53 -13.64 -2.69 15.00
CA ARG A 53 -14.84 -2.10 15.62
C ARG A 53 -14.50 -0.85 16.43
N PHE A 54 -13.25 -0.40 16.45
CA PHE A 54 -12.91 0.85 17.12
C PHE A 54 -13.54 1.98 16.30
N PRO A 55 -14.51 2.73 16.87
CA PRO A 55 -15.13 3.84 16.18
C PRO A 55 -14.05 4.79 15.68
N ASN A 56 -14.24 5.33 14.48
CA ASN A 56 -13.27 6.21 13.86
C ASN A 56 -12.95 7.37 14.82
N GLU A 57 -13.95 7.88 15.53
CA GLU A 57 -13.84 8.95 16.52
C GLU A 57 -12.85 8.62 17.64
N LEU A 58 -12.84 7.37 18.14
CA LEU A 58 -11.87 6.95 19.14
C LEU A 58 -10.48 6.77 18.52
N LEU A 59 -10.37 6.27 17.28
CA LEU A 59 -9.09 6.25 16.56
C LEU A 59 -8.53 7.66 16.40
N LEU A 60 -9.37 8.65 16.10
CA LEU A 60 -8.95 10.05 15.97
C LEU A 60 -8.36 10.55 17.29
N ARG A 61 -9.04 10.29 18.42
CA ARG A 61 -8.53 10.66 19.74
C ARG A 61 -7.18 10.02 20.05
N VAL A 62 -7.00 8.75 19.68
CA VAL A 62 -5.70 8.07 19.82
C VAL A 62 -4.64 8.76 18.96
N PHE A 63 -4.96 9.10 17.71
CA PHE A 63 -4.01 9.77 16.82
C PHE A 63 -3.62 11.16 17.34
N GLU A 64 -4.60 11.95 17.82
CA GLU A 64 -4.35 13.24 18.45
C GLU A 64 -3.41 13.10 19.66
N LEU A 65 -3.65 12.15 20.56
CA LEU A 65 -2.80 11.93 21.73
C LEU A 65 -1.38 11.49 21.37
N VAL A 66 -1.22 10.68 20.31
CA VAL A 66 0.09 10.18 19.88
C VAL A 66 0.88 11.23 19.11
N VAL A 67 0.21 12.02 18.27
CA VAL A 67 0.85 13.01 17.40
C VAL A 67 1.01 14.36 18.10
N HIS A 68 0.02 14.77 18.90
CA HIS A 68 -0.04 16.05 19.61
C HIS A 68 -0.26 15.86 21.12
N PRO A 69 0.70 15.22 21.84
CA PRO A 69 0.59 15.07 23.29
C PRO A 69 0.56 16.45 23.98
N ALA A 70 -0.43 16.66 24.84
CA ALA A 70 -0.64 17.93 25.53
C ALA A 70 0.49 18.29 26.50
N ASP A 71 1.05 17.28 27.18
CA ASP A 71 2.05 17.48 28.24
C ASP A 71 3.44 17.81 27.69
N PHE A 72 3.74 17.37 26.45
CA PHE A 72 5.08 17.50 25.86
C PHE A 72 5.00 17.75 24.35
N PRO A 73 4.80 19.01 23.90
CA PRO A 73 4.70 19.34 22.49
C PRO A 73 5.93 18.87 21.72
N ARG A 74 5.69 18.05 20.68
CA ARG A 74 6.76 17.48 19.85
C ARG A 74 7.07 18.39 18.65
N PRO A 75 8.32 18.45 18.19
CA PRO A 75 8.65 19.17 16.96
C PRO A 75 7.97 18.50 15.74
N PRO A 76 7.65 19.27 14.68
CA PRO A 76 6.90 18.74 13.53
C PRO A 76 7.55 17.54 12.85
N THR A 77 8.90 17.50 12.80
CA THR A 77 9.67 16.33 12.32
C THR A 77 9.30 15.04 13.05
N VAL A 78 9.26 15.07 14.38
CA VAL A 78 8.93 13.90 15.20
C VAL A 78 7.46 13.52 15.00
N GLN A 79 6.56 14.51 14.94
CA GLN A 79 5.14 14.26 14.67
C GLN A 79 4.92 13.56 13.33
N LEU A 80 5.69 13.91 12.30
CA LEU A 80 5.63 13.28 10.98
C LEU A 80 5.98 11.79 11.05
N ASP A 81 6.97 11.40 11.85
CA ASP A 81 7.36 10.00 11.99
C ASP A 81 6.27 9.19 12.69
N TYR A 82 5.60 9.75 13.70
CA TYR A 82 4.43 9.11 14.32
C TYR A 82 3.27 8.94 13.33
N LYS A 83 2.96 9.97 12.51
CA LYS A 83 1.91 9.86 11.46
C LYS A 83 2.23 8.72 10.48
N LYS A 84 3.49 8.59 10.04
CA LYS A 84 3.93 7.47 9.18
C LYS A 84 3.75 6.12 9.85
N CYS A 85 4.13 6.00 11.13
CA CYS A 85 3.96 4.76 11.91
C CYS A 85 2.49 4.35 12.03
N LEU A 86 1.58 5.31 12.23
CA LEU A 86 0.14 5.04 12.30
C LEU A 86 -0.41 4.59 10.92
N ALA A 87 0.06 5.21 9.83
CA ALA A 87 -0.38 4.91 8.46
C ALA A 87 0.04 3.53 7.93
N VAL A 88 0.99 2.85 8.58
CA VAL A 88 1.40 1.49 8.18
C VAL A 88 0.61 0.38 8.87
N VAL A 89 -0.13 0.68 9.96
CA VAL A 89 -0.86 -0.34 10.76
C VAL A 89 -1.94 -1.06 9.95
N SER A 90 -2.76 -0.32 9.20
CA SER A 90 -3.81 -0.91 8.38
C SER A 90 -4.26 0.05 7.28
N ARG A 91 -4.98 -0.46 6.26
CA ARG A 91 -5.57 0.41 5.23
C ARG A 91 -6.54 1.45 5.82
N PRO A 92 -7.47 1.10 6.73
CA PRO A 92 -8.34 2.10 7.37
C PRO A 92 -7.58 3.16 8.17
N TRP A 93 -6.53 2.76 8.90
CA TRP A 93 -5.70 3.72 9.66
C TRP A 93 -4.98 4.69 8.74
N ARG A 94 -4.45 4.19 7.62
CA ARG A 94 -3.84 5.04 6.58
C ARG A 94 -4.81 6.07 6.05
N THR A 95 -6.01 5.63 5.67
CA THR A 95 -7.07 6.52 5.18
C THR A 95 -7.38 7.60 6.21
N LEU A 96 -7.62 7.20 7.47
CA LEU A 96 -7.89 8.17 8.54
C LEU A 96 -6.72 9.12 8.80
N VAL A 97 -5.46 8.65 8.79
CA VAL A 97 -4.30 9.52 8.98
C VAL A 97 -4.16 10.54 7.85
N LEU A 98 -4.46 10.16 6.61
CA LEU A 98 -4.34 11.05 5.44
C LEU A 98 -5.52 12.02 5.33
N ASP A 99 -6.73 11.58 5.65
CA ASP A 99 -7.95 12.34 5.43
C ASP A 99 -8.27 13.34 6.55
N LEU A 100 -7.54 13.30 7.68
CA LEU A 100 -7.83 14.15 8.83
C LEU A 100 -7.04 15.46 8.82
N PRO A 101 -7.70 16.63 8.62
CA PRO A 101 -7.00 17.91 8.59
C PRO A 101 -6.35 18.26 9.94
N THR A 102 -6.94 17.80 11.05
CA THR A 102 -6.44 18.06 12.41
C THR A 102 -5.10 17.41 12.70
N LEU A 103 -4.66 16.43 11.90
CA LEU A 103 -3.32 15.86 12.01
C LEU A 103 -2.30 16.61 11.15
N TRP A 104 -2.72 17.47 10.22
CA TRP A 104 -1.83 18.11 9.23
C TRP A 104 -1.82 19.64 9.31
N PHE A 105 -2.32 20.24 10.39
CA PHE A 105 -2.33 21.71 10.54
C PHE A 105 -0.93 22.34 10.60
N THR A 106 0.11 21.56 10.93
CA THR A 106 1.51 21.98 10.89
C THR A 106 2.31 21.09 9.94
N ILE A 107 2.86 21.69 8.89
CA ILE A 107 3.70 21.02 7.89
C ILE A 107 5.04 21.75 7.84
N GLU A 108 6.12 21.06 8.22
CA GLU A 108 7.46 21.58 8.10
C GLU A 108 8.00 21.26 6.70
N VAL A 109 8.16 22.30 5.88
CA VAL A 109 8.79 22.19 4.57
C VAL A 109 10.27 22.49 4.75
N LYS A 110 11.12 21.48 4.57
CA LYS A 110 12.56 21.74 4.47
C LYS A 110 12.84 22.37 3.12
N PRO A 111 13.55 23.51 3.06
CA PRO A 111 14.00 24.05 1.78
C PRO A 111 14.86 22.99 1.10
N ALA A 112 14.65 22.81 -0.21
CA ALA A 112 15.54 22.00 -1.02
C ALA A 112 16.95 22.62 -0.89
N ARG A 113 17.96 21.81 -0.56
CA ARG A 113 19.35 22.31 -0.53
C ARG A 113 19.69 22.78 -1.94
N GLY A 114 19.89 24.08 -2.10
CA GLY A 114 20.30 24.70 -3.35
C GLY A 114 19.83 26.14 -3.41
N ASP A 115 20.71 27.04 -2.95
CA ASP A 115 21.01 28.35 -3.56
C ASP A 115 22.10 29.00 -2.68
N GLU A 116 23.33 28.45 -2.77
CA GLU A 116 24.59 29.16 -2.49
C GLU A 116 25.58 28.80 -3.60
#